data_AF-A0A9P6TTV3-F1
#
_entry.id   AF-A0A9P6TTV3-F1
#
_cell.length_a   1.000
_cell.length_b   1.000
_cell.length_c   1.000
_cell.angle_alpha   90.00
_cell.angle_beta   90.00
_cell.angle_gamma   90.00
#
_symmetry.space_group_name_H-M   'P 1'
#
loop_
_entity.id
_entity.type
_entity.pdbx_description
1 polymer ?
#
loop_
_entity_poly.entity_id
_entity_poly.type
_entity_poly.pdbx_seq_one_letter_code
_entity_poly.pdbx_strand_id
1 'polypeptide(L)'
;MSEKQEHADVLEEKAIGQVAEFDPDSLAIRTLKRKLDYRLVPIWSLLYLFSFLDRSNIGNARVAGLEHDLNLTGTQFNMTLTIFFFGYILFEVPSNIM
;
A
#
# COMPACT_ATOMS: atom_id res chain seq x y z
N MET A 1 8.90 52.88 10.36
CA MET A 1 8.21 51.69 10.91
C MET A 1 7.11 51.16 9.97
N SER A 2 6.66 51.95 8.98
CA SER A 2 5.58 51.59 8.03
C SER A 2 6.02 50.68 6.86
N GLU A 3 7.20 50.91 6.26
CA GLU A 3 7.64 50.18 5.04
C GLU A 3 7.97 48.69 5.25
N LYS A 4 8.40 48.30 6.45
CA LYS A 4 8.67 46.88 6.77
C LYS A 4 7.39 46.06 6.93
N GLN A 5 6.29 46.71 7.30
CA GLN A 5 4.99 46.05 7.49
C GLN A 5 4.34 45.77 6.12
N GLU A 6 4.39 46.75 5.22
CA GLU A 6 3.85 46.65 3.85
C GLU A 6 4.59 45.58 3.02
N HIS A 7 5.92 45.50 3.15
CA HIS A 7 6.69 44.47 2.45
C HIS A 7 6.48 43.06 3.03
N ALA A 8 6.09 42.94 4.30
CA ALA A 8 5.74 41.66 4.90
C ALA A 8 4.35 41.20 4.43
N ASP A 9 3.37 42.11 4.40
CA ASP A 9 2.02 41.84 3.88
C ASP A 9 2.05 41.46 2.39
N VAL A 10 2.87 42.14 1.58
CA VAL A 10 3.03 41.80 0.16
C VAL A 10 3.65 40.41 -0.03
N LEU A 11 4.59 40.01 0.82
CA LEU A 11 5.20 38.67 0.76
C LEU A 11 4.23 37.58 1.22
N GLU A 12 3.40 37.88 2.23
CA GLU A 12 2.37 36.98 2.72
C GLU A 12 1.25 36.81 1.70
N GLU A 13 0.79 37.90 1.06
CA GLU A 13 -0.18 37.86 -0.04
C GLU A 13 0.35 37.08 -1.26
N LYS A 14 1.64 37.24 -1.59
CA LYS A 14 2.28 36.47 -2.68
C LYS A 14 2.42 34.98 -2.35
N ALA A 15 2.74 34.66 -1.10
CA ALA A 15 2.85 33.28 -0.63
C ALA A 15 1.47 32.60 -0.58
N ILE A 16 0.45 33.32 -0.10
CA ILE A 16 -0.94 32.84 -0.10
C ILE A 16 -1.46 32.70 -1.53
N GLY A 17 -1.15 33.64 -2.43
CA GLY A 17 -1.51 33.56 -3.85
C GLY A 17 -0.86 32.39 -4.57
N GLN A 18 0.42 32.10 -4.30
CA GLN A 18 1.11 30.93 -4.85
C GLN A 18 0.56 29.59 -4.33
N VAL A 19 0.09 29.55 -3.08
CA VAL A 19 -0.53 28.33 -2.51
C VAL A 19 -1.99 28.19 -2.97
N ALA A 20 -2.69 29.30 -3.22
CA ALA A 20 -4.07 29.33 -3.71
C ALA A 20 -4.18 28.98 -5.22
N GLU A 21 -3.13 29.22 -6.00
CA GLU A 21 -3.03 28.79 -7.40
C GLU A 21 -2.54 27.33 -7.52
N PHE A 22 -3.07 26.45 -6.67
CA PHE A 22 -2.87 25.01 -6.82
C PHE A 22 -3.88 24.49 -7.85
N ASP A 23 -3.60 24.72 -9.14
CA ASP A 23 -4.42 24.16 -10.23
C ASP A 23 -4.30 22.62 -10.21
N PRO A 24 -5.36 21.89 -9.76
CA PRO A 24 -5.32 20.44 -9.63
C PRO A 24 -5.18 19.73 -10.98
N ASP A 25 -5.41 20.44 -12.09
CA ASP A 25 -5.27 19.96 -13.47
C ASP A 25 -3.97 20.38 -14.16
N SER A 26 -3.03 20.99 -13.43
CA SER A 26 -1.72 21.33 -13.99
C SER A 26 -1.00 20.08 -14.53
N LEU A 27 -0.41 20.18 -15.72
CA LEU A 27 0.28 19.08 -16.42
C LEU A 27 1.37 18.41 -15.54
N ALA A 28 1.96 19.17 -14.62
CA ALA A 28 2.94 18.69 -13.65
C ALA A 28 2.34 17.65 -12.68
N ILE A 29 1.14 17.91 -12.13
CA ILE A 29 0.46 17.00 -11.21
C ILE A 29 0.03 15.71 -11.92
N ARG A 30 -0.48 15.80 -13.16
CA ARG A 30 -0.83 14.60 -13.96
C ARG A 30 0.38 13.71 -14.24
N THR A 31 1.54 14.32 -14.50
CA THR A 31 2.78 13.57 -14.76
C THR A 31 3.29 12.91 -13.48
N LEU A 32 3.21 13.59 -12.34
CA LEU A 32 3.54 13.04 -11.02
C LEU A 32 2.63 11.87 -10.64
N LYS A 33 1.30 12.02 -10.80
CA LYS A 33 0.32 10.94 -10.57
C LYS A 33 0.63 9.71 -11.41
N ARG A 34 0.83 9.89 -12.73
CA ARG A 34 1.22 8.78 -13.61
C ARG A 34 2.51 8.10 -13.16
N LYS A 35 3.52 8.86 -12.76
CA LYS A 35 4.81 8.32 -12.29
C LYS A 35 4.69 7.54 -10.98
N LEU A 36 3.75 7.95 -10.13
CA LEU A 36 3.38 7.24 -8.90
C LEU A 36 2.63 5.96 -9.22
N ASP A 37 1.59 6.03 -10.07
CA ASP A 37 0.80 4.88 -10.49
C ASP A 37 1.68 3.82 -11.15
N TYR A 38 2.61 4.19 -12.03
CA TYR A 38 3.55 3.27 -12.68
C TYR A 38 4.47 2.52 -11.71
N ARG A 39 4.66 3.00 -10.48
CA ARG A 39 5.48 2.33 -9.46
C ARG A 39 4.61 1.58 -8.46
N LEU A 40 3.54 2.20 -7.98
CA LEU A 40 2.67 1.61 -6.96
C LEU A 40 1.81 0.49 -7.54
N VAL A 41 1.20 0.69 -8.71
CA VAL A 41 0.29 -0.29 -9.32
C VAL A 41 0.96 -1.64 -9.56
N PRO A 42 2.16 -1.75 -10.17
CA PRO A 42 2.78 -3.07 -10.37
C PRO A 42 3.21 -3.72 -9.06
N ILE A 43 3.72 -2.96 -8.10
CA ILE A 43 4.11 -3.50 -6.78
C ILE A 43 2.88 -4.04 -6.06
N TRP A 44 1.78 -3.27 -6.03
CA TRP A 44 0.53 -3.68 -5.38
C TRP A 44 -0.11 -4.86 -6.11
N SER A 45 -0.07 -4.88 -7.44
CA SER A 45 -0.58 -6.00 -8.24
C SER A 45 0.21 -7.28 -7.99
N LEU A 46 1.54 -7.19 -7.86
CA LEU A 46 2.38 -8.34 -7.53
C LEU A 46 2.15 -8.84 -6.11
N LEU A 47 2.05 -7.93 -5.13
CA LEU A 47 1.72 -8.30 -3.75
C LEU A 47 0.36 -8.99 -3.68
N TYR A 48 -0.64 -8.43 -4.37
CA TYR A 48 -1.96 -9.04 -4.47
C TYR A 48 -1.91 -10.43 -5.13
N LEU A 49 -1.14 -10.58 -6.21
CA LEU A 49 -0.93 -11.86 -6.88
C LEU A 49 -0.28 -12.89 -5.94
N PHE A 50 0.75 -12.51 -5.19
CA PHE A 50 1.41 -13.39 -4.21
C PHE A 50 0.47 -13.78 -3.07
N SER A 51 -0.29 -12.83 -2.51
CA SER A 51 -1.32 -13.15 -1.51
C SER A 51 -2.37 -14.13 -2.03
N PHE A 52 -2.74 -14.01 -3.31
CA PHE A 52 -3.68 -14.94 -3.93
C PHE A 52 -3.05 -16.31 -4.20
N LEU A 53 -1.80 -16.34 -4.67
CA LEU A 53 -1.04 -17.56 -4.93
C LEU A 53 -0.81 -18.37 -3.65
N ASP A 54 -0.44 -17.75 -2.54
CA ASP A 54 -0.26 -18.48 -1.29
C ASP A 54 -1.57 -19.14 -0.83
N ARG A 55 -2.69 -18.43 -0.98
CA ARG A 55 -4.02 -18.97 -0.64
C ARG A 55 -4.45 -20.11 -1.56
N SER A 56 -4.16 -20.04 -2.86
CA SER A 56 -4.52 -21.12 -3.80
C SER A 56 -3.57 -22.30 -3.70
N ASN A 57 -2.28 -22.07 -3.46
CA ASN A 57 -1.26 -23.11 -3.44
C ASN A 57 -1.44 -24.03 -2.23
N ILE A 58 -1.75 -23.50 -1.05
CA ILE A 58 -2.01 -24.35 0.13
C ILE A 58 -3.31 -25.15 -0.01
N GLY A 59 -4.32 -24.58 -0.67
CA GLY A 59 -5.56 -25.28 -1.00
C GLY A 59 -5.33 -26.42 -2.00
N ASN A 60 -4.58 -26.17 -3.07
CA ASN A 60 -4.23 -27.17 -4.08
C ASN A 60 -3.34 -28.28 -3.50
N ALA A 61 -2.39 -27.93 -2.62
CA ALA A 61 -1.54 -28.93 -1.96
C ALA A 61 -2.37 -29.89 -1.09
N ARG A 62 -3.38 -29.39 -0.39
CA ARG A 62 -4.34 -30.24 0.34
C ARG A 62 -5.06 -31.22 -0.57
N VAL A 63 -5.58 -30.74 -1.70
CA VAL A 63 -6.28 -31.57 -2.70
C VAL A 63 -5.35 -32.57 -3.39
N ALA A 64 -4.08 -32.20 -3.58
CA ALA A 64 -3.04 -33.05 -4.17
C ALA A 64 -2.55 -34.18 -3.24
N GLY A 65 -3.06 -34.26 -2.00
CA GLY A 65 -2.73 -35.34 -1.07
C GLY A 65 -1.62 -35.01 -0.07
N LEU A 66 -1.24 -33.73 0.12
CA LEU A 66 -0.22 -33.33 1.09
C LEU A 66 -0.51 -33.82 2.52
N GLU A 67 -1.79 -33.88 2.92
CA GLU A 67 -2.20 -34.45 4.22
C GLU A 67 -1.81 -35.93 4.34
N HIS A 68 -1.97 -36.70 3.26
CA HIS A 68 -1.67 -38.13 3.21
C HIS A 68 -0.16 -38.40 3.10
N ASP A 69 0.55 -37.62 2.28
CA ASP A 69 1.98 -37.78 2.04
C ASP A 69 2.83 -37.42 3.27
N LEU A 70 2.41 -36.45 4.08
CA LEU A 70 3.10 -36.07 5.32
C LEU A 70 2.51 -36.71 6.60
N ASN A 71 1.51 -37.59 6.50
CA ASN A 71 0.77 -38.12 7.66
C ASN A 71 0.28 -37.02 8.62
N LEU A 72 -0.13 -35.88 8.07
CA LEU A 72 -0.61 -34.76 8.89
C LEU A 72 -2.04 -35.06 9.33
N THR A 73 -2.29 -34.94 10.63
CA THR A 73 -3.68 -34.92 11.14
C THR A 73 -4.35 -33.62 10.68
N GLY A 74 -5.65 -33.64 10.38
CA GLY A 74 -6.37 -32.45 9.91
C GLY A 74 -6.21 -31.22 10.82
N THR A 75 -5.96 -31.44 12.12
CA THR A 75 -5.63 -30.39 13.09
C THR A 75 -4.28 -29.71 12.81
N GLN A 76 -3.25 -30.45 12.40
CA GLN A 76 -1.93 -29.90 12.08
C GLN A 76 -1.97 -29.06 10.79
N PHE A 77 -2.73 -29.51 9.78
CA PHE A 77 -2.95 -28.72 8.56
C PHE A 77 -3.63 -27.38 8.87
N ASN A 78 -4.68 -27.40 9.71
CA ASN A 78 -5.33 -26.18 10.18
C ASN A 78 -4.40 -25.28 11.00
N MET A 79 -3.46 -25.85 11.76
CA MET A 79 -2.46 -25.08 12.52
C MET A 79 -1.49 -24.34 11.59
N THR A 80 -0.99 -25.00 10.54
CA THR A 80 -0.14 -24.36 9.51
C THR A 80 -0.87 -23.20 8.83
N LEU A 81 -2.16 -23.39 8.50
CA LEU A 81 -2.98 -22.35 7.90
C LEU A 81 -3.16 -21.16 8.86
N THR A 82 -3.39 -21.43 10.15
CA THR A 82 -3.58 -20.39 11.17
C THR A 82 -2.30 -19.59 11.37
N ILE A 83 -1.13 -20.23 11.45
CA ILE A 83 0.18 -19.56 11.59
C ILE A 83 0.48 -18.70 10.36
N PHE A 84 0.17 -19.20 9.16
CA PHE A 84 0.30 -18.44 7.91
C PHE A 84 -0.55 -17.16 7.93
N PHE A 85 -1.83 -17.28 8.31
CA PHE A 85 -2.73 -16.11 8.44
C PHE A 85 -2.30 -15.14 9.55
N PHE A 86 -1.81 -15.65 10.69
CA PHE A 86 -1.36 -14.81 11.80
C PHE A 86 -0.13 -13.99 11.41
N GLY A 87 0.83 -14.58 10.70
CA GLY A 87 1.98 -13.88 10.14
C GLY A 87 1.54 -12.78 9.17
N TYR A 88 0.61 -13.10 8.26
CA TYR A 88 0.07 -12.13 7.31
C TYR A 88 -0.55 -10.90 8.00
N ILE A 89 -1.46 -11.13 8.97
CA ILE A 89 -2.16 -10.06 9.69
C ILE A 89 -1.18 -9.20 10.50
N LEU A 90 -0.14 -9.81 11.10
CA LEU A 90 0.86 -9.09 11.89
C LEU A 90 1.68 -8.10 11.05
N PHE A 91 1.89 -8.37 9.77
CA PHE A 91 2.57 -7.44 8.86
C PHE A 91 1.58 -6.46 8.18
N GLU A 92 0.31 -6.86 8.01
CA GLU A 92 -0.75 -6.03 7.42
C GLU A 92 -1.17 -4.87 8.34
N VAL A 93 -1.31 -5.11 9.65
CA VAL A 93 -1.73 -4.08 10.63
C VAL A 93 -0.75 -2.91 10.78
N PRO A 94 0.56 -3.11 10.99
CA PRO A 94 1.52 -2.00 11.11
C PRO A 94 1.72 -1.25 9.78
N SER A 95 1.47 -1.89 8.64
CA SER A 95 1.52 -1.24 7.32
C SER A 95 0.41 -0.21 7.09
N ASN A 96 -0.68 -0.24 7.87
CA ASN A 96 -1.86 0.61 7.68
C ASN A 96 -2.03 1.70 8.78
N ILE A 97 -1.06 1.81 9.69
CA ILE A 97 -1.08 2.79 10.81
C ILE A 97 -0.22 4.04 10.50
N MET A 98 0.13 4.28 9.23
CA MET A 98 0.87 5.50 8.81
C MET A 98 0.08 6.33 7.82
#